data_AF-A0A8S3GWD6-F1
#
_entry.id   AF-A0A8S3GWD6-F1
#
_cell.length_a   1.000
_cell.length_b   1.000
_cell.length_c   1.000
_cell.angle_alpha   90.00
_cell.angle_beta   90.00
_cell.angle_gamma   90.00
#
_symmetry.space_group_name_H-M   'P 1'
#
loop_
_entity.id
_entity.type
_entity.pdbx_description
1 polymer ?
#
loop_
_entity_poly.entity_id
_entity_poly.type
_entity_poly.pdbx_seq_one_letter_code
_entity_poly.pdbx_strand_id
1 'polypeptide(L)'
;MTREPQKINSLETLLQTDNIFLFIPNIIGYVRIFLSIASFYFMPTHPIITVLCYLTSELLDALDGHAARALGQSTKFGAMFDMLIDRCSTMCLCFVLAMFYPSWALFFQLWAAIDVASHWLHLHAATVKGSESHKKIDLSGNPVLRLYYTSR
;
A
#
# COMPACT_ATOMS: atom_id res chain seq x y z
N MET A 1 -28.51 -28.81 -39.70
CA MET A 1 -28.64 -29.18 -38.28
C MET A 1 -27.28 -28.97 -37.63
N THR A 2 -27.08 -27.81 -36.98
CA THR A 2 -26.95 -27.66 -35.51
C THR A 2 -25.57 -28.13 -35.01
N ARG A 3 -24.72 -27.34 -34.36
CA ARG A 3 -24.91 -26.20 -33.46
C ARG A 3 -23.68 -25.29 -33.50
N GLU A 4 -23.85 -23.97 -33.54
CA GLU A 4 -22.83 -23.01 -33.10
C GLU A 4 -22.73 -23.08 -31.56
N PRO A 5 -21.54 -23.19 -30.97
CA PRO A 5 -21.39 -23.07 -29.52
C PRO A 5 -20.46 -21.89 -29.19
N GLN A 6 -20.92 -20.63 -29.18
CA GLN A 6 -20.02 -19.54 -28.75
C GLN A 6 -20.64 -18.16 -28.42
N LYS A 7 -21.84 -18.08 -27.83
CA LYS A 7 -22.42 -16.78 -27.40
C LYS A 7 -22.76 -16.63 -25.92
N ILE A 8 -22.52 -17.65 -25.08
CA ILE A 8 -22.90 -17.62 -23.66
C ILE A 8 -21.78 -17.03 -22.77
N ASN A 9 -20.51 -17.06 -23.19
CA ASN A 9 -19.41 -16.59 -22.34
C ASN A 9 -19.21 -15.07 -22.30
N SER A 10 -19.66 -14.29 -23.27
CA SER A 10 -19.32 -12.86 -23.33
C SER A 10 -20.05 -12.00 -22.30
N LEU A 11 -21.30 -12.32 -21.96
CA LEU A 11 -22.08 -11.58 -20.95
C LEU A 11 -21.58 -11.87 -19.52
N GLU A 12 -21.24 -13.12 -19.19
CA GLU A 12 -20.61 -13.44 -17.91
C GLU A 12 -19.20 -12.83 -17.79
N THR A 13 -18.43 -12.81 -18.89
CA THR A 13 -17.11 -12.15 -18.91
C THR A 13 -17.21 -10.62 -18.78
N LEU A 14 -18.29 -10.00 -19.26
CA LEU A 14 -18.59 -8.57 -19.08
C LEU A 14 -19.13 -8.24 -17.68
N LEU A 15 -19.81 -9.18 -17.04
CA LEU A 15 -20.27 -9.05 -15.65
C LEU A 15 -19.14 -9.29 -14.63
N GLN A 16 -18.10 -10.03 -15.04
CA GLN A 16 -16.93 -10.35 -14.23
C GLN A 16 -15.72 -9.47 -14.59
N THR A 17 -15.95 -8.19 -14.87
CA THR A 17 -14.90 -7.18 -14.74
C THR A 17 -14.87 -6.74 -13.28
N ASP A 18 -14.28 -7.56 -12.41
CA ASP A 18 -14.13 -7.17 -11.01
C ASP A 18 -13.33 -5.86 -10.96
N ASN A 19 -13.98 -4.79 -10.50
CA ASN A 19 -13.35 -3.48 -10.42
C ASN A 19 -12.20 -3.56 -9.44
N ILE A 20 -10.97 -3.47 -9.94
CA ILE A 20 -9.75 -3.57 -9.12
C ILE A 20 -9.80 -2.59 -7.94
N PHE A 21 -10.40 -1.41 -8.12
CA PHE A 21 -10.60 -0.40 -7.07
C PHE A 21 -11.47 -0.88 -5.88
N LEU A 22 -12.37 -1.84 -6.09
CA LEU A 22 -13.28 -2.36 -5.07
C LEU A 22 -12.80 -3.69 -4.47
N PHE A 23 -11.56 -4.09 -4.74
CA PHE A 23 -10.98 -5.26 -4.08
C PHE A 23 -10.90 -5.03 -2.57
N ILE A 24 -11.12 -6.09 -1.79
CA ILE A 24 -11.09 -6.07 -0.32
C ILE A 24 -9.81 -5.40 0.22
N PRO A 25 -8.58 -5.72 -0.25
CA PRO A 25 -7.38 -5.01 0.18
C PRO A 25 -7.43 -3.49 -0.09
N ASN A 26 -7.97 -3.06 -1.24
CA ASN A 26 -8.05 -1.63 -1.57
C ASN A 26 -9.11 -0.91 -0.72
N ILE A 27 -10.20 -1.60 -0.36
CA ILE A 27 -11.18 -1.08 0.59
C ILE A 27 -10.54 -0.86 1.97
N ILE A 28 -9.72 -1.80 2.44
CA ILE A 28 -8.94 -1.62 3.68
C ILE A 28 -8.01 -0.40 3.54
N GLY A 29 -7.34 -0.23 2.40
CA GLY A 29 -6.56 0.97 2.08
C GLY A 29 -7.36 2.27 2.19
N TYR A 30 -8.60 2.32 1.70
CA TYR A 30 -9.46 3.50 1.87
C TYR A 30 -9.84 3.77 3.34
N VAL A 31 -10.09 2.72 4.12
CA VAL A 31 -10.33 2.85 5.56
C VAL A 31 -9.11 3.40 6.27
N ARG A 32 -7.90 2.97 5.88
CA ARG A 32 -6.62 3.50 6.39
C ARG A 32 -6.48 4.99 6.13
N ILE A 33 -6.77 5.45 4.91
CA ILE A 33 -6.77 6.89 4.59
C ILE A 33 -7.68 7.66 5.55
N PHE A 34 -8.90 7.17 5.77
CA PHE A 34 -9.85 7.83 6.67
C PHE A 34 -9.34 7.89 8.12
N LEU A 35 -8.78 6.79 8.63
CA LEU A 35 -8.19 6.72 9.97
C LEU A 35 -6.99 7.66 10.13
N SER A 36 -6.11 7.74 9.12
CA SER A 36 -4.97 8.66 9.12
C SER A 36 -5.44 10.13 9.11
N ILE A 37 -6.43 10.49 8.29
CA ILE A 37 -7.01 11.84 8.29
C ILE A 37 -7.63 12.16 9.66
N ALA A 38 -8.40 11.24 10.24
CA ALA A 38 -8.99 11.42 11.56
C ALA A 38 -7.92 11.63 12.62
N SER A 39 -6.82 10.86 12.58
CA SER A 39 -5.67 11.04 13.47
C SER A 39 -5.12 12.46 13.40
N PHE A 40 -4.78 12.95 12.20
CA PHE A 40 -4.20 14.30 12.06
C PHE A 40 -5.17 15.40 12.45
N TYR A 41 -6.48 15.21 12.22
CA TYR A 41 -7.50 16.15 12.66
C TYR A 41 -7.58 16.27 14.20
N PHE A 42 -7.52 15.15 14.91
CA PHE A 42 -7.58 15.13 16.38
C PHE A 42 -6.25 15.41 17.07
N MET A 43 -5.13 15.44 16.33
CA MET A 43 -3.79 15.60 16.87
C MET A 43 -3.58 16.83 17.77
N PRO A 44 -4.16 18.02 17.49
CA PRO A 44 -4.01 19.19 18.36
C PRO A 44 -4.80 19.13 19.68
N THR A 45 -5.88 18.34 19.75
CA THR A 45 -6.87 18.42 20.84
C THR A 45 -6.97 17.13 21.66
N HIS A 46 -6.79 15.97 21.03
CA HIS A 46 -7.02 14.65 21.64
C HIS A 46 -5.89 13.67 21.26
N PRO A 47 -4.76 13.69 21.99
CA PRO A 47 -3.58 12.87 21.67
C PRO A 47 -3.84 11.36 21.78
N ILE A 48 -4.72 10.92 22.69
CA ILE A 48 -5.05 9.49 22.83
C ILE A 48 -5.79 8.98 21.60
N ILE A 49 -6.82 9.71 21.15
CA ILE A 49 -7.61 9.35 19.96
C ILE A 49 -6.70 9.33 18.73
N THR A 50 -5.81 10.32 18.62
CA THR A 50 -4.79 10.42 17.56
C THR A 50 -3.93 9.17 17.49
N VAL A 51 -3.33 8.77 18.61
CA VAL A 51 -2.46 7.58 18.68
C VAL A 51 -3.25 6.32 18.31
N LEU A 52 -4.48 6.16 18.81
CA LEU A 52 -5.31 5.01 18.49
C LEU A 52 -5.66 4.96 16.99
N CYS A 53 -6.12 6.06 16.40
CA CYS A 53 -6.44 6.15 14.97
C CYS A 53 -5.20 5.90 14.10
N TYR A 54 -4.07 6.53 14.43
CA TYR A 54 -2.82 6.37 13.67
C TYR A 54 -2.33 4.92 13.74
N LEU A 55 -2.17 4.36 14.94
CA LEU A 55 -1.70 2.98 15.09
C LEU A 55 -2.64 1.97 14.45
N THR A 56 -3.96 2.20 14.52
CA THR A 56 -4.91 1.32 13.85
C THR A 56 -4.73 1.38 12.33
N SER A 57 -4.55 2.58 11.76
CA SER A 57 -4.28 2.75 10.32
C SER A 57 -3.02 2.00 9.87
N GLU A 58 -1.93 2.15 10.61
CA GLU A 58 -0.65 1.49 10.29
C GLU A 58 -0.70 -0.03 10.55
N LEU A 59 -1.52 -0.52 11.49
CA LEU A 59 -1.72 -1.97 11.69
C LEU A 59 -2.57 -2.63 10.60
N LEU A 60 -3.54 -1.89 10.05
CA LEU A 60 -4.40 -2.38 8.96
C LEU A 60 -3.62 -2.63 7.66
N ASP A 61 -2.45 -2.00 7.49
CA ASP A 61 -1.49 -2.24 6.40
C ASP A 61 -1.16 -3.73 6.23
N ALA A 62 -0.75 -4.37 7.34
CA ALA A 62 -0.43 -5.79 7.31
C ALA A 62 -1.65 -6.66 6.95
N LEU A 63 -2.86 -6.20 7.30
CA LEU A 63 -4.10 -6.92 7.02
C LEU A 63 -4.53 -6.80 5.56
N ASP A 64 -4.32 -5.66 4.90
CA ASP A 64 -4.66 -5.53 3.47
C ASP A 64 -3.78 -6.44 2.61
N GLY A 65 -2.48 -6.53 2.90
CA GLY A 65 -1.58 -7.45 2.22
C GLY A 65 -1.97 -8.90 2.48
N HIS A 66 -2.33 -9.24 3.73
CA HIS A 66 -2.80 -10.58 4.06
C HIS A 66 -4.09 -10.93 3.30
N ALA A 67 -5.06 -10.03 3.28
CA ALA A 67 -6.31 -10.19 2.54
C ALA A 67 -6.06 -10.33 1.03
N ALA A 68 -5.16 -9.53 0.45
CA ALA A 68 -4.79 -9.61 -0.95
C ALA A 68 -4.22 -10.99 -1.35
N ARG A 69 -3.45 -11.62 -0.45
CA ARG A 69 -2.91 -12.97 -0.66
C ARG A 69 -3.96 -14.05 -0.45
N ALA A 70 -4.72 -13.97 0.65
CA ALA A 70 -5.73 -14.97 1.00
C ALA A 70 -6.87 -15.03 -0.02
N LEU A 71 -7.24 -13.90 -0.62
CA LEU A 71 -8.35 -13.78 -1.58
C LEU A 71 -7.88 -13.83 -3.04
N GLY A 72 -6.57 -13.95 -3.30
CA GLY A 72 -6.03 -13.91 -4.67
C GLY A 72 -6.22 -12.54 -5.37
N GLN A 73 -6.43 -11.47 -4.60
CA GLN A 73 -6.69 -10.10 -5.08
C GLN A 73 -5.41 -9.22 -5.10
N SER A 74 -4.23 -9.83 -5.12
CA SER A 74 -2.95 -9.11 -5.22
C SER A 74 -2.79 -8.44 -6.58
N THR A 75 -2.72 -7.11 -6.61
CA THR A 75 -2.55 -6.33 -7.86
C THR A 75 -1.39 -5.34 -7.77
N LYS A 76 -0.78 -5.00 -8.92
CA LYS A 76 0.25 -3.94 -8.98
C LYS A 76 -0.30 -2.59 -8.51
N PHE A 77 -1.55 -2.29 -8.88
CA PHE A 77 -2.23 -1.08 -8.42
C PHE A 77 -2.35 -1.06 -6.90
N GLY A 78 -2.88 -2.13 -6.29
CA GLY A 78 -3.02 -2.21 -4.83
C GLY A 78 -1.69 -2.04 -4.10
N ALA A 79 -0.63 -2.72 -4.57
CA ALA A 79 0.71 -2.57 -4.00
C ALA A 79 1.27 -1.14 -4.13
N MET A 80 1.07 -0.47 -5.28
CA MET A 80 1.49 0.93 -5.44
C MET A 80 0.64 1.89 -4.60
N PHE A 81 -0.65 1.61 -4.47
CA PHE A 81 -1.60 2.41 -3.69
C PHE A 81 -1.27 2.35 -2.20
N ASP A 82 -1.00 1.15 -1.69
CA ASP A 82 -0.55 0.87 -0.34
C ASP A 82 0.72 1.66 0.02
N MET A 83 1.77 1.50 -0.79
CA MET A 83 3.03 2.24 -0.64
C MET A 83 2.82 3.77 -0.65
N LEU A 84 1.92 4.28 -1.50
CA LEU A 84 1.61 5.71 -1.56
C LEU A 84 0.95 6.20 -0.27
N ILE A 85 -0.01 5.44 0.28
CA ILE A 85 -0.72 5.79 1.53
C ILE A 85 0.29 5.90 2.68
N ASP A 86 1.21 4.95 2.82
CA ASP A 86 2.24 4.97 3.88
C ASP A 86 3.07 6.25 3.85
N ARG A 87 3.49 6.65 2.65
CA ARG A 87 4.33 7.85 2.46
C ARG A 87 3.55 9.11 2.78
N CYS A 88 2.30 9.21 2.32
CA CYS A 88 1.41 10.31 2.67
C CYS A 88 1.16 10.38 4.18
N SER A 89 0.87 9.25 4.83
CA SER A 89 0.66 9.14 6.28
C SER A 89 1.90 9.63 7.06
N THR A 90 3.08 9.13 6.70
CA THR A 90 4.35 9.51 7.34
C THR A 90 4.67 10.99 7.14
N MET A 91 4.49 11.52 5.93
CA MET A 91 4.73 12.94 5.63
C MET A 91 3.79 13.86 6.44
N CYS A 92 2.50 13.52 6.52
CA CYS A 92 1.54 14.26 7.34
C CYS A 92 1.93 14.24 8.83
N LEU A 93 2.38 13.09 9.36
CA LEU A 93 2.90 13.01 10.71
C LEU A 93 4.11 13.95 10.91
N CYS A 94 5.08 13.93 9.99
CA CYS A 94 6.23 14.84 10.04
C CYS A 94 5.81 16.31 10.03
N PHE A 95 4.80 16.69 9.24
CA PHE A 95 4.30 18.07 9.22
C PHE A 95 3.67 18.48 10.55
N VAL A 96 2.86 17.62 11.17
CA VAL A 96 2.29 17.97 12.49
C VAL A 96 3.36 18.03 13.57
N LEU A 97 4.34 17.12 13.55
CA LEU A 97 5.48 17.18 14.47
C LEU A 97 6.31 18.46 14.27
N ALA A 98 6.50 18.92 13.04
CA ALA A 98 7.18 20.19 12.77
C ALA A 98 6.39 21.40 13.31
N MET A 99 5.05 21.34 13.35
CA MET A 99 4.24 22.38 13.98
C MET A 99 4.37 22.38 15.51
N PHE A 100 4.45 21.21 16.14
CA PHE A 100 4.62 21.10 17.60
C PHE A 100 6.05 21.38 18.07
N TYR A 101 7.04 21.07 17.24
CA TYR A 101 8.46 21.25 17.55
C TYR A 101 9.17 22.10 16.48
N PRO A 102 8.89 23.41 16.39
CA PRO A 102 9.43 24.27 15.32
C PRO A 102 10.96 24.31 15.25
N SER A 103 11.65 24.12 16.38
CA SER A 103 13.12 24.04 16.42
C SER A 103 13.69 22.85 15.64
N TRP A 104 12.90 21.79 15.46
CA TRP A 104 13.25 20.59 14.69
C TRP A 104 12.57 20.55 13.32
N ALA A 105 11.88 21.62 12.89
CA ALA A 105 11.11 21.62 11.65
C ALA A 105 11.97 21.28 10.42
N LEU A 106 13.19 21.81 10.34
CA LEU A 106 14.12 21.49 9.25
C LEU A 106 14.47 19.99 9.22
N PHE A 107 14.65 19.36 10.38
CA PHE A 107 14.92 17.93 10.47
C PHE A 107 13.74 17.10 9.92
N PHE A 108 12.51 17.41 10.32
CA PHE A 108 11.32 16.72 9.81
C PHE A 108 11.11 16.92 8.31
N GLN A 109 11.38 18.13 7.79
CA GLN A 109 11.31 18.41 6.35
C GLN A 109 12.34 17.60 5.56
N LEU A 110 13.59 17.56 6.02
CA LEU A 110 14.64 16.78 5.39
C LEU A 110 14.34 15.28 5.45
N TRP A 111 13.84 14.79 6.59
CA TRP A 111 13.43 13.40 6.74
C TRP A 111 12.34 13.02 5.74
N ALA A 112 11.26 13.80 5.66
CA ALA A 112 10.16 13.57 4.72
C ALA A 112 10.65 13.62 3.25
N ALA A 113 11.55 14.56 2.93
CA ALA A 113 12.12 14.66 1.59
C ALA A 113 12.98 13.44 1.23
N ILE A 114 13.84 12.99 2.14
CA ILE A 114 14.67 11.79 1.94
C ILE A 114 13.80 10.55 1.81
N ASP A 115 12.78 10.42 2.65
CA ASP A 115 11.85 9.28 2.64
C ASP A 115 11.15 9.14 1.27
N VAL A 116 10.52 10.22 0.80
CA VAL A 116 9.85 10.25 -0.52
C VAL A 116 10.84 10.05 -1.66
N ALA A 117 11.99 10.73 -1.64
CA ALA A 117 12.98 10.65 -2.71
C ALA A 117 13.60 9.24 -2.81
N SER A 118 13.98 8.64 -1.68
CA SER A 118 14.56 7.30 -1.64
C SER A 118 13.58 6.25 -2.16
N HIS A 119 12.30 6.36 -1.77
CA HIS A 119 11.25 5.47 -2.21
C HIS A 119 10.94 5.63 -3.71
N TRP A 120 10.87 6.86 -4.19
CA TRP A 120 10.67 7.15 -5.62
C TRP A 120 11.81 6.58 -6.46
N LEU A 121 13.06 6.80 -6.04
CA LEU A 121 14.24 6.20 -6.68
C LEU A 121 14.21 4.67 -6.63
N HIS A 122 13.78 4.08 -5.51
CA HIS A 122 13.65 2.63 -5.38
C HIS A 122 12.59 2.07 -6.34
N LEU A 123 11.42 2.70 -6.42
CA LEU A 123 10.36 2.33 -7.36
C LEU A 123 10.81 2.41 -8.82
N HIS A 124 11.50 3.49 -9.20
CA HIS A 124 12.06 3.62 -10.55
C HIS A 124 13.17 2.61 -10.82
N ALA A 125 14.08 2.40 -9.87
CA ALA A 125 15.12 1.37 -10.01
C ALA A 125 14.51 -0.03 -10.14
N ALA A 126 13.47 -0.36 -9.36
CA ALA A 126 12.75 -1.62 -9.46
C ALA A 126 12.02 -1.75 -10.81
N THR A 127 11.45 -0.66 -11.33
CA THR A 127 10.76 -0.63 -12.63
C THR A 127 11.75 -0.77 -13.79
N VAL A 128 12.87 -0.03 -13.77
CA VAL A 128 13.94 -0.09 -14.79
C VAL A 128 14.63 -1.45 -14.78
N LYS A 129 14.92 -1.99 -13.60
CA LYS A 129 15.43 -3.37 -13.44
C LYS A 129 14.41 -4.42 -13.87
N GLY A 130 13.12 -4.08 -13.85
CA GLY A 130 12.00 -4.84 -14.41
C GLY A 130 11.86 -4.78 -15.94
N SER A 131 12.79 -4.13 -16.65
CA SER A 131 12.89 -4.13 -18.12
C SER A 131 14.03 -5.00 -18.68
N GLU A 132 14.80 -5.69 -17.84
CA GLU A 132 15.83 -6.66 -18.24
C GLU A 132 15.52 -8.04 -17.60
N SER A 133 14.71 -8.83 -18.31
CA SER A 133 14.61 -10.30 -18.30
C SER A 133 14.89 -11.09 -16.98
N HIS A 134 13.84 -11.76 -16.49
CA HIS A 134 13.79 -12.72 -15.38
C HIS A 134 14.81 -13.89 -15.42
N LYS A 135 16.10 -13.66 -15.14
CA LYS A 135 17.00 -14.74 -14.66
C LYS A 135 17.99 -14.21 -13.61
N LYS A 136 17.85 -14.74 -12.39
CA LYS A 136 18.75 -14.59 -11.21
C LYS A 136 18.36 -13.49 -10.22
N ILE A 137 17.23 -13.66 -9.54
CA ILE A 137 17.22 -13.39 -8.10
C ILE A 137 17.50 -14.74 -7.44
N ASP A 138 18.73 -14.90 -6.96
CA ASP A 138 19.11 -16.06 -6.17
C ASP A 138 18.35 -15.98 -4.83
N LEU A 139 17.43 -16.91 -4.60
CA LEU A 139 16.68 -17.06 -3.35
C LEU A 139 17.56 -17.51 -2.16
N SER A 140 18.88 -17.40 -2.28
CA SER A 140 19.88 -17.78 -1.28
C SER A 140 20.10 -16.73 -0.19
N GLY A 141 19.65 -15.49 -0.37
CA GLY A 141 20.12 -14.37 0.46
C GLY A 141 19.35 -14.10 1.75
N ASN A 142 18.04 -14.36 1.83
CA ASN A 142 17.23 -13.92 2.98
C ASN A 142 16.22 -14.99 3.46
N PRO A 143 16.47 -15.62 4.63
CA PRO A 143 15.61 -16.67 5.16
C PRO A 143 14.20 -16.19 5.52
N VAL A 144 14.03 -14.89 5.82
CA VAL A 144 12.72 -14.30 6.14
C VAL A 144 11.84 -14.22 4.89
N LEU A 145 12.39 -13.76 3.77
CA LEU A 145 11.69 -13.76 2.48
C LEU A 145 11.35 -15.17 2.03
N ARG A 146 12.26 -16.13 2.23
CA ARG A 146 12.00 -17.53 1.91
C ARG A 146 10.81 -18.08 2.70
N LEU A 147 10.77 -17.87 4.02
CA LEU A 147 9.67 -18.34 4.87
C LEU A 147 8.33 -17.75 4.42
N TYR A 148 8.31 -16.46 4.09
CA TYR A 148 7.12 -15.75 3.65
C TYR A 148 6.59 -16.22 2.28
N TYR A 149 7.48 -16.54 1.33
CA TYR A 149 7.09 -17.06 0.02
C TYR A 149 6.87 -18.58 -0.02
N THR A 150 7.25 -19.33 1.03
CA THR A 150 7.09 -20.80 1.09
C THR A 150 5.95 -21.28 1.99
N SER A 151 5.41 -20.47 2.91
CA SER A 151 4.20 -20.83 3.63
C SER A 151 2.96 -20.49 2.79
N ARG A 152 2.50 -21.46 2.00
CA ARG A 152 1.15 -21.48 1.41
C ARG A 152 0.11 -21.87 2.45
#